data_AF-A0AAW7Q0P2-F1
#
_entry.id   AF-A0AAW7Q0P2-F1
#
_cell.length_a   1.000
_cell.length_b   1.000
_cell.length_c   1.000
_cell.angle_alpha   90.00
_cell.angle_beta   90.00
_cell.angle_gamma   90.00
#
_symmetry.space_group_name_H-M   'P 1'
#
loop_
_entity.id
_entity.type
_entity.pdbx_description
1 polymer ?
#
loop_
_entity_poly.entity_id
_entity_poly.type
_entity_poly.pdbx_seq_one_letter_code
_entity_poly.pdbx_strand_id
1 'polypeptide(L)'
;FGLMDFVSGYQGAIPAINMRSPGQFDHRLIGAAKARVAQAAIQNKVIPAHNVTLDLKNPYQTYKDAERARNEFGFMRMWSIYPTQVQAIVDAMKPDFTELEAAQNILIKAQDAEWGPIQYDGELHDRATYRYFWELVQRAKFSGANLLEETEKRFFA
;
A
#
# COMPACT_ATOMS: atom_id res chain seq x y z
N PHE A 1 -6.35 3.34 12.77
CA PHE A 1 -5.49 3.96 13.80
C PHE A 1 -6.21 5.20 14.32
N GLY A 2 -6.43 5.34 15.62
CA GLY A 2 -7.12 6.50 16.20
C GLY A 2 -6.14 7.60 16.59
N LEU A 3 -5.79 8.49 15.65
CA LEU A 3 -4.73 9.49 15.88
C LEU A 3 -5.05 10.46 17.02
N MET A 4 -6.26 11.02 17.04
CA MET A 4 -6.64 12.03 18.04
C MET A 4 -6.68 11.43 19.44
N ASP A 5 -7.25 10.24 19.60
CA ASP A 5 -7.26 9.51 20.88
C ASP A 5 -5.85 9.12 21.30
N PHE A 6 -5.02 8.66 20.36
CA PHE A 6 -3.63 8.32 20.63
C PHE A 6 -2.86 9.53 21.17
N VAL A 7 -2.91 10.68 20.49
CA VAL A 7 -2.21 11.89 20.97
C VAL A 7 -2.76 12.36 22.32
N SER A 8 -4.08 12.33 22.50
CA SER A 8 -4.74 12.74 23.75
C SER A 8 -4.36 11.83 24.93
N GLY A 9 -4.20 10.53 24.70
CA GLY A 9 -3.81 9.54 25.70
C GLY A 9 -2.41 9.75 26.28
N TYR A 10 -1.56 10.55 25.63
CA TYR A 10 -0.21 10.89 26.12
C TYR A 10 -0.20 12.14 27.02
N GLN A 11 -1.37 12.68 27.40
CA GLN A 11 -1.51 13.71 28.44
C GLN A 11 -0.61 14.94 28.22
N GLY A 12 -0.49 15.38 26.97
CA GLY A 12 0.31 16.55 26.58
C GLY A 12 1.79 16.27 26.27
N ALA A 13 2.29 15.05 26.50
CA ALA A 13 3.65 14.68 26.11
C ALA A 13 3.84 14.66 24.58
N ILE A 14 2.75 14.47 23.82
CA ILE A 14 2.73 14.67 22.37
C ILE A 14 1.97 15.97 22.08
N PRO A 15 2.64 17.00 21.54
CA PRO A 15 1.99 18.26 21.20
C PRO A 15 0.87 18.08 20.16
N ALA A 16 -0.21 18.84 20.29
CA ALA A 16 -1.40 18.76 19.42
C ALA A 16 -1.10 19.05 17.93
N ILE A 17 -0.02 19.77 17.61
CA ILE A 17 0.43 20.00 16.23
C ILE A 17 0.70 18.68 15.49
N ASN A 18 1.05 17.62 16.21
CA ASN A 18 1.28 16.29 15.64
C ASN A 18 0.00 15.50 15.35
N MET A 19 -1.18 16.06 15.62
CA MET A 19 -2.44 15.55 15.06
C MET A 19 -2.60 15.91 13.57
N ARG A 20 -1.74 16.78 13.02
CA ARG A 20 -1.74 17.21 11.62
C ARG A 20 -0.46 16.77 10.92
N SER A 21 -0.48 16.82 9.60
CA SER A 21 0.70 16.58 8.77
C SER A 21 1.66 17.77 8.79
N PRO A 22 2.99 17.52 8.70
CA PRO A 22 3.61 16.20 8.58
C PRO A 22 3.82 15.46 9.93
N GLY A 23 3.56 16.14 11.06
CA GLY A 23 3.82 15.61 12.41
C GLY A 23 3.13 14.29 12.75
N GLN A 24 1.94 14.03 12.21
CA GLN A 24 1.23 12.76 12.38
C GLN A 24 1.96 11.54 11.77
N PHE A 25 3.01 11.76 10.98
CA PHE A 25 3.88 10.72 10.44
C PHE A 25 5.29 10.83 11.02
N ASP A 26 5.83 12.04 11.12
CA ASP A 26 7.24 12.27 11.46
C ASP A 26 7.51 12.17 12.97
N HIS A 27 6.51 12.42 13.82
CA HIS A 27 6.66 12.29 15.26
C HIS A 27 6.92 10.83 15.62
N ARG A 28 8.10 10.53 16.20
CA ARG A 28 8.60 9.16 16.37
C ARG A 28 7.63 8.21 17.08
N LEU A 29 6.92 8.68 18.12
CA LEU A 29 5.94 7.84 18.82
C LEU A 29 4.70 7.53 17.98
N ILE A 30 4.26 8.48 17.15
CA ILE A 30 3.09 8.29 16.28
C ILE A 30 3.47 7.38 15.12
N GLY A 31 4.61 7.65 14.46
CA GLY A 31 5.14 6.78 13.40
C GLY A 31 5.34 5.35 13.88
N ALA A 32 5.97 5.15 15.04
CA ALA A 32 6.16 3.82 15.62
C ALA A 32 4.83 3.12 15.94
N ALA A 33 3.80 3.85 16.39
CA ALA A 33 2.49 3.29 16.67
C ALA A 33 1.74 2.91 15.38
N LYS A 34 1.80 3.76 14.35
CA LYS A 34 1.25 3.51 13.02
C LYS A 34 1.86 2.24 12.40
N ALA A 35 3.19 2.13 12.40
CA ALA A 35 3.88 0.96 11.87
C ALA A 35 3.51 -0.34 12.62
N ARG A 36 3.45 -0.29 13.95
CA ARG A 36 3.03 -1.45 14.78
C ARG A 36 1.60 -1.90 14.47
N VAL A 37 0.67 -0.96 14.32
CA VAL A 37 -0.72 -1.28 13.96
C VAL A 37 -0.80 -1.91 12.57
N ALA A 38 -0.09 -1.36 11.59
CA ALA A 38 -0.07 -1.91 10.24
C ALA A 38 0.51 -3.32 10.21
N GLN A 39 1.67 -3.53 10.85
CA GLN A 39 2.32 -4.83 10.96
C GLN A 39 1.41 -5.87 11.62
N ALA A 40 0.83 -5.54 12.77
CA ALA A 40 -0.05 -6.46 13.50
C ALA A 40 -1.29 -6.84 12.68
N ALA A 41 -1.89 -5.89 11.96
CA ALA A 41 -3.04 -6.15 11.10
C ALA A 41 -2.66 -7.11 9.96
N ILE A 42 -1.57 -6.82 9.23
CA ILE A 42 -1.11 -7.64 8.10
C ILE A 42 -0.78 -9.07 8.54
N GLN A 43 -0.06 -9.24 9.66
CA GLN A 43 0.27 -10.55 10.22
C GLN A 43 -0.97 -11.39 10.58
N ASN A 44 -2.07 -10.72 10.90
CA ASN A 44 -3.35 -11.35 11.25
C ASN A 44 -4.37 -11.31 10.10
N LYS A 45 -3.95 -11.03 8.87
CA LYS A 45 -4.82 -10.99 7.68
C LYS A 45 -5.98 -9.98 7.80
N VAL A 46 -5.76 -8.91 8.55
CA VAL A 46 -6.70 -7.79 8.73
C VAL A 46 -6.21 -6.60 7.92
N ILE A 47 -7.13 -5.88 7.29
CA ILE A 47 -6.80 -4.68 6.52
C ILE A 47 -6.46 -3.51 7.47
N PRO A 48 -5.22 -2.99 7.48
CA PRO A 48 -4.89 -1.83 8.28
C PRO A 48 -5.56 -0.57 7.71
N ALA A 49 -6.31 0.13 8.57
CA ALA A 49 -6.98 1.38 8.24
C ALA A 49 -6.33 2.59 8.94
N HIS A 50 -5.93 3.58 8.14
CA HIS A 50 -5.34 4.85 8.56
C HIS A 50 -6.41 5.83 9.07
N ASN A 51 -6.02 6.78 9.91
CA ASN A 51 -6.87 7.88 10.38
C ASN A 51 -7.26 8.86 9.26
N VAL A 52 -8.20 9.75 9.55
CA VAL A 52 -8.62 10.85 8.66
C VAL A 52 -7.56 11.93 8.52
N THR A 53 -7.65 12.72 7.44
CA THR A 53 -6.95 14.01 7.31
C THR A 53 -7.78 15.12 7.96
N LEU A 54 -7.18 15.90 8.87
CA LEU A 54 -7.87 16.99 9.57
C LEU A 54 -8.03 18.27 8.75
N ASP A 55 -7.37 18.38 7.61
CA ASP A 55 -7.59 19.46 6.64
C ASP A 55 -8.76 19.09 5.71
N LEU A 56 -9.97 19.41 6.15
CA LEU A 56 -11.22 18.87 5.61
C LEU A 56 -11.40 19.13 4.10
N LYS A 57 -10.99 20.30 3.62
CA LYS A 57 -11.27 20.77 2.26
C LYS A 57 -10.04 20.78 1.36
N ASN A 58 -8.92 20.22 1.82
CA ASN A 58 -7.68 20.19 1.07
C ASN A 58 -7.45 18.79 0.47
N PRO A 59 -7.87 18.56 -0.80
CA PRO A 59 -7.68 17.27 -1.44
C PRO A 59 -6.20 16.95 -1.65
N TYR A 60 -5.35 17.96 -1.84
CA TYR A 60 -3.90 17.75 -2.00
C TYR A 60 -3.28 17.19 -0.72
N GLN A 61 -3.53 17.82 0.43
CA GLN A 61 -3.02 17.31 1.71
C GLN A 61 -3.57 15.91 2.01
N THR A 62 -4.84 15.66 1.69
CA THR A 62 -5.45 14.34 1.85
C THR A 62 -4.75 13.29 0.99
N TYR A 63 -4.47 13.60 -0.28
CA TYR A 63 -3.73 12.72 -1.18
C TYR A 63 -2.35 12.41 -0.61
N LYS A 64 -1.59 13.43 -0.17
CA LYS A 64 -0.25 13.24 0.42
C LYS A 64 -0.30 12.40 1.69
N ASP A 65 -1.29 12.58 2.55
CA ASP A 65 -1.47 11.75 3.75
C ASP A 65 -1.74 10.28 3.38
N ALA A 66 -2.62 10.05 2.40
CA ALA A 66 -2.95 8.71 1.93
C ALA A 66 -1.76 8.02 1.23
N GLU A 67 -0.98 8.77 0.45
CA GLU A 67 0.24 8.31 -0.22
C GLU A 67 1.29 7.86 0.80
N ARG A 68 1.57 8.70 1.81
CA ARG A 68 2.49 8.33 2.91
C ARG A 68 1.97 7.15 3.71
N ALA A 69 0.68 7.13 4.05
CA ALA A 69 0.07 6.01 4.77
C ALA A 69 0.25 4.68 4.02
N ARG A 70 0.09 4.69 2.69
CA ARG A 70 0.29 3.52 1.85
C ARG A 70 1.76 3.13 1.75
N ASN A 71 2.61 4.05 1.28
CA ASN A 71 3.95 3.75 0.80
C ASN A 71 5.00 3.72 1.92
N GLU A 72 4.79 4.44 3.03
CA GLU A 72 5.74 4.47 4.16
C GLU A 72 5.31 3.55 5.31
N PHE A 73 4.01 3.31 5.48
CA PHE A 73 3.47 2.60 6.66
C PHE A 73 2.68 1.32 6.33
N GLY A 74 2.39 1.02 5.06
CA GLY A 74 1.68 -0.19 4.66
C GLY A 74 0.18 -0.19 4.97
N PHE A 75 -0.45 0.97 5.16
CA PHE A 75 -1.90 1.05 5.25
C PHE A 75 -2.55 0.76 3.89
N MET A 76 -3.62 -0.03 3.90
CA MET A 76 -4.37 -0.40 2.67
C MET A 76 -5.77 0.23 2.63
N ARG A 77 -6.12 1.03 3.66
CA ARG A 77 -7.38 1.77 3.77
C ARG A 77 -7.14 3.06 4.55
N MET A 78 -7.94 4.08 4.30
CA MET A 78 -7.95 5.33 5.07
C MET A 78 -9.37 5.81 5.28
N TRP A 79 -9.63 6.41 6.44
CA TRP A 79 -10.92 7.00 6.76
C TRP A 79 -11.08 8.37 6.07
N SER A 80 -12.28 8.66 5.59
CA SER A 80 -12.68 9.99 5.12
C SER A 80 -13.64 10.61 6.13
N ILE A 81 -13.53 11.91 6.35
CA ILE A 81 -14.47 12.69 7.17
C ILE A 81 -15.17 13.79 6.37
N TYR A 82 -14.83 13.92 5.08
CA TYR A 82 -15.44 14.92 4.20
C TYR A 82 -15.45 14.45 2.74
N PRO A 83 -16.51 14.71 1.94
CA PRO A 83 -16.65 14.14 0.60
C PRO A 83 -15.48 14.41 -0.35
N THR A 84 -14.86 15.60 -0.30
CA THR A 84 -13.72 15.94 -1.19
C THR A 84 -12.47 15.10 -0.90
N GLN A 85 -12.40 14.42 0.25
CA GLN A 85 -11.29 13.54 0.60
C GLN A 85 -11.39 12.18 -0.10
N VAL A 86 -12.59 11.75 -0.51
CA VAL A 86 -12.84 10.39 -0.99
C VAL A 86 -12.00 10.09 -2.23
N GLN A 87 -12.05 10.95 -3.24
CA GLN A 87 -11.32 10.71 -4.48
C GLN A 87 -9.80 10.75 -4.27
N ALA A 88 -9.30 11.72 -3.48
CA ALA A 88 -7.89 11.83 -3.14
C ALA A 88 -7.35 10.58 -2.41
N ILE A 89 -8.13 10.03 -1.46
CA ILE A 89 -7.79 8.77 -0.77
C ILE A 89 -7.78 7.61 -1.76
N VAL A 90 -8.83 7.48 -2.58
CA VAL A 90 -8.94 6.39 -3.56
C VAL A 90 -7.77 6.42 -4.53
N ASP A 91 -7.41 7.58 -5.06
CA ASP A 91 -6.31 7.71 -6.03
C ASP A 91 -4.94 7.39 -5.41
N ALA A 92 -4.67 7.88 -4.21
CA ALA A 92 -3.42 7.58 -3.51
C ALA A 92 -3.33 6.13 -3.01
N MET A 93 -4.47 5.46 -2.77
CA MET A 93 -4.53 4.09 -2.25
C MET A 93 -4.75 3.02 -3.33
N LYS A 94 -4.74 3.37 -4.61
CA LYS A 94 -4.78 2.37 -5.69
C LYS A 94 -3.50 1.52 -5.68
N PRO A 95 -3.60 0.22 -6.02
CA PRO A 95 -2.45 -0.58 -6.40
C PRO A 95 -1.58 0.13 -7.44
N ASP A 96 -0.27 0.13 -7.19
CA ASP A 96 0.69 0.50 -8.21
C ASP A 96 0.93 -0.72 -9.10
N PHE A 97 0.76 -0.52 -10.40
CA PHE A 97 0.95 -1.54 -11.43
C PHE A 97 2.08 -1.16 -12.40
N THR A 98 2.97 -0.24 -12.00
CA THR A 98 4.12 0.17 -12.81
C THR A 98 4.99 -1.03 -13.19
N GLU A 99 5.13 -2.01 -12.29
CA GLU A 99 5.92 -3.23 -12.54
C GLU A 99 5.10 -4.37 -13.18
N LEU A 100 3.83 -4.15 -13.51
CA LEU A 100 2.93 -5.23 -13.95
C LEU A 100 3.40 -5.89 -15.26
N GLU A 101 3.95 -5.13 -16.20
CA GLU A 101 4.48 -5.70 -17.45
C GLU A 101 5.69 -6.61 -17.17
N ALA A 102 6.65 -6.13 -16.38
CA ALA A 102 7.80 -6.93 -15.97
C ALA A 102 7.38 -8.17 -15.19
N ALA A 103 6.45 -8.03 -14.25
CA ALA A 103 5.92 -9.14 -13.45
C ALA A 103 5.34 -10.26 -14.31
N GLN A 104 4.54 -9.91 -15.32
CA GLN A 104 3.95 -10.87 -16.26
C GLN A 104 5.03 -11.61 -17.06
N ASN A 105 5.99 -10.87 -17.62
CA ASN A 105 7.07 -11.47 -18.42
C ASN A 105 8.00 -12.36 -17.57
N ILE A 106 8.27 -11.97 -16.32
CA ILE A 106 9.04 -12.76 -15.36
C ILE A 106 8.34 -14.08 -15.08
N LEU A 107 7.02 -14.07 -14.81
CA LEU A 107 6.27 -15.29 -14.51
C LEU A 107 6.14 -16.23 -15.72
N ILE A 108 5.96 -15.68 -16.92
CA ILE A 108 5.95 -16.46 -18.17
C ILE A 108 7.29 -17.18 -18.35
N LYS A 109 8.41 -16.44 -18.25
CA LYS A 109 9.75 -17.04 -18.34
C LYS A 109 10.03 -18.03 -17.21
N ALA A 110 9.55 -17.74 -16.00
CA ALA A 110 9.69 -18.64 -14.87
C ALA A 110 8.97 -19.97 -15.14
N GLN A 111 7.77 -19.93 -15.71
CA GLN A 111 7.04 -21.13 -16.10
C GLN A 111 7.73 -21.90 -17.23
N ASP A 112 8.28 -21.20 -18.23
CA ASP A 112 9.06 -21.81 -19.32
C ASP A 112 10.33 -22.52 -18.78
N ALA A 113 10.90 -22.00 -17.69
CA ALA A 113 12.04 -22.57 -16.98
C ALA A 113 11.64 -23.57 -15.87
N GLU A 114 10.42 -24.11 -15.90
CA GLU A 114 9.90 -25.06 -14.90
C GLU A 114 10.00 -24.56 -13.44
N TRP A 115 9.84 -23.24 -13.26
CA TRP A 115 10.00 -22.52 -11.99
C TRP A 115 11.39 -22.65 -11.37
N GLY A 116 12.40 -22.89 -12.20
CA GLY A 116 13.82 -22.71 -11.88
C GLY A 116 14.21 -21.22 -11.87
N PRO A 117 15.45 -20.89 -11.47
CA PRO A 117 15.95 -19.52 -11.50
C PRO A 117 16.08 -19.00 -12.94
N ILE A 118 15.75 -17.73 -13.16
CA ILE A 118 15.89 -17.05 -14.45
C ILE A 118 16.68 -15.75 -14.32
N GLN A 119 17.15 -15.24 -15.44
CA GLN A 119 17.63 -13.86 -15.54
C GLN A 119 16.62 -13.01 -16.33
N TYR A 120 16.24 -11.85 -15.79
CA TYR A 120 15.38 -10.86 -16.45
C TYR A 120 15.97 -9.47 -16.25
N ASP A 121 16.15 -8.71 -17.34
CA ASP A 121 16.76 -7.37 -17.33
C ASP A 121 18.06 -7.25 -16.52
N GLY A 122 18.91 -8.28 -16.58
CA GLY A 122 20.17 -8.34 -15.85
C GLY A 122 20.07 -8.86 -14.41
N GLU A 123 18.87 -8.98 -13.83
CA GLU A 123 18.65 -9.44 -12.45
C GLU A 123 18.29 -10.93 -12.36
N LEU A 124 18.71 -11.57 -11.27
CA LEU A 124 18.34 -12.95 -10.92
C LEU A 124 16.95 -12.96 -10.29
N HIS A 125 16.06 -13.79 -10.82
CA HIS A 125 14.78 -14.08 -10.20
C HIS A 125 14.64 -15.56 -9.89
N ASP A 126 14.00 -15.85 -8.77
CA ASP A 126 13.69 -17.17 -8.28
C ASP A 126 12.29 -17.20 -7.63
N ARG A 127 11.94 -18.35 -7.02
CA ARG A 127 10.64 -18.54 -6.35
C ARG A 127 10.35 -17.53 -5.24
N ALA A 128 11.36 -16.91 -4.62
CA ALA A 128 11.11 -15.86 -3.64
C ALA A 128 10.55 -14.62 -4.34
N THR A 129 11.18 -14.18 -5.42
CA THR A 129 10.71 -13.04 -6.23
C THR A 129 9.44 -13.35 -7.03
N TYR A 130 9.25 -14.58 -7.51
CA TYR A 130 8.03 -14.97 -8.23
C TYR A 130 6.77 -14.81 -7.38
N ARG A 131 6.84 -15.07 -6.06
CA ARG A 131 5.70 -14.85 -5.17
C ARG A 131 5.24 -13.40 -5.16
N TYR A 132 6.19 -12.46 -5.11
CA TYR A 132 5.90 -11.03 -5.16
C TYR A 132 5.19 -10.66 -6.48
N PHE A 133 5.77 -11.06 -7.62
CA PHE A 133 5.21 -10.76 -8.93
C PHE A 133 3.87 -11.46 -9.17
N TRP A 134 3.69 -12.67 -8.64
CA TRP A 134 2.41 -13.38 -8.70
C TRP A 134 1.31 -12.63 -7.94
N GLU A 135 1.59 -12.19 -6.71
CA GLU A 135 0.63 -11.39 -5.95
C GLU A 135 0.28 -10.08 -6.68
N LEU A 136 1.25 -9.45 -7.35
CA LEU A 136 1.02 -8.26 -8.17
C LEU A 136 0.10 -8.54 -9.36
N VAL A 137 0.37 -9.60 -10.13
CA VAL A 137 -0.44 -10.00 -11.30
C VAL A 137 -1.84 -10.44 -10.89
N GLN A 138 -1.99 -11.19 -9.79
CA GLN A 138 -3.31 -11.53 -9.25
C GLN A 138 -4.08 -10.28 -8.85
N ARG A 139 -3.44 -9.34 -8.15
CA ARG A 139 -4.07 -8.08 -7.74
C ARG A 139 -4.49 -7.26 -8.95
N ALA A 140 -3.67 -7.22 -10.00
CA ALA A 140 -4.00 -6.57 -11.26
C ALA A 140 -5.26 -7.18 -11.90
N LYS A 141 -5.31 -8.52 -12.01
CA LYS A 141 -6.49 -9.23 -12.53
C LYS A 141 -7.76 -8.88 -11.76
N PHE A 142 -7.74 -8.97 -10.43
CA PHE A 142 -8.91 -8.71 -9.59
C PHE A 142 -9.27 -7.22 -9.51
N SER A 143 -8.34 -6.31 -9.84
CA SER A 143 -8.59 -4.87 -9.93
C SER A 143 -9.10 -4.45 -11.31
N GLY A 144 -9.23 -5.37 -12.27
CA GLY A 144 -9.70 -5.09 -13.64
C GLY A 144 -8.63 -4.44 -14.53
N ALA A 145 -7.34 -4.55 -14.17
CA ALA A 145 -6.26 -4.13 -15.06
C ALA A 145 -6.12 -5.13 -16.23
N ASN A 146 -5.76 -4.61 -17.41
CA ASN A 146 -5.51 -5.45 -18.58
C ASN A 146 -4.22 -6.25 -18.39
N LEU A 147 -4.30 -7.56 -18.60
CA LEU A 147 -3.15 -8.46 -18.62
C LEU A 147 -2.76 -8.77 -20.07
N LEU A 148 -1.52 -9.23 -20.26
CA LEU A 148 -1.08 -9.84 -21.50
C LEU A 148 -1.92 -11.09 -21.77
N GLU A 149 -2.31 -11.31 -23.03
CA GLU A 149 -3.12 -12.46 -23.44
C GLU A 149 -2.49 -13.79 -23.00
N GLU A 150 -1.16 -13.89 -23.10
CA GLU A 150 -0.42 -15.08 -22.66
C GLU A 150 -0.50 -15.28 -21.15
N THR A 151 -0.42 -14.20 -20.36
CA THR A 151 -0.58 -14.28 -18.90
C THR A 151 -1.98 -14.76 -18.55
N GLU A 152 -3.01 -14.26 -19.23
CA GLU A 152 -4.38 -14.73 -19.01
C GLU A 152 -4.52 -16.23 -19.31
N LYS A 153 -4.06 -16.67 -20.48
CA LYS A 153 -4.14 -18.07 -20.90
C LYS A 153 -3.41 -19.02 -19.95
N ARG A 154 -2.24 -18.64 -19.45
CA ARG A 154 -1.40 -19.54 -18.65
C ARG A 154 -1.82 -19.64 -17.19
N PHE A 155 -2.38 -18.57 -16.62
CA PHE A 155 -2.58 -18.47 -15.18
C PHE A 155 -4.03 -18.24 -14.73
N PHE A 156 -4.93 -17.87 -15.64
CA PHE A 156 -6.31 -17.51 -15.30
C PHE A 156 -7.39 -18.12 -16.22
N ALA A 157 -7.01 -19.03 -17.13
CA ALA A 157 -7.91 -19.79 -17.98
C ALA A 157 -8.35 -21.11 -17.33
#